data_AF-A0A2N2DWU7-F1
#
_entry.id   AF-A0A2N2DWU7-F1
#
_cell.length_a   1.000
_cell.length_b   1.000
_cell.length_c   1.000
_cell.angle_alpha   90.00
_cell.angle_beta   90.00
_cell.angle_gamma   90.00
#
_symmetry.space_group_name_H-M   'P 1'
#
loop_
_entity.id
_entity.type
_entity.pdbx_description
1 polymer ?
#
loop_
_entity_poly.entity_id
_entity_poly.type
_entity_poly.pdbx_seq_one_letter_code
_entity_poly.pdbx_strand_id
1 'polypeptide(L)' 'MSLKEYRNRKGYTQEQVARNLDITLRHYQYIEHEKVTPNVLIGLKLAQLLEVDPFILYRIDPSETKIKPS' A
#
# COMPACT_ATOMS: atom_id res chain seq x y z
N MET A 1 -5.88 9.80 5.97
CA MET A 1 -6.69 8.62 5.60
C MET A 1 -5.81 7.40 5.66
N SER A 2 -6.29 6.34 6.30
CA SER A 2 -5.69 5.01 6.33
C SER A 2 -5.95 4.27 5.01
N LEU A 3 -5.19 3.21 4.75
CA LEU A 3 -5.40 2.35 3.59
C LEU A 3 -6.82 1.77 3.53
N LYS A 4 -7.37 1.39 4.70
CA LYS A 4 -8.74 0.89 4.84
C LYS A 4 -9.78 1.89 4.34
N GLU A 5 -9.61 3.18 4.63
CA GLU A 5 -10.52 4.24 4.18
C GLU A 5 -10.49 4.39 2.65
N TYR A 6 -9.30 4.36 2.05
CA TYR A 6 -9.17 4.39 0.58
C TYR A 6 -9.80 3.15 -0.07
N ARG A 7 -9.53 1.95 0.48
CA ARG A 7 -10.14 0.70 0.00
C ARG A 7 -11.68 0.77 0.05
N ASN A 8 -12.23 1.19 1.19
CA ASN A 8 -13.68 1.29 1.37
C ASN A 8 -14.31 2.31 0.42
N ARG A 9 -13.66 3.45 0.15
CA ARG A 9 -14.12 4.45 -0.84
C ARG A 9 -14.18 3.90 -2.27
N LYS A 10 -13.28 2.96 -2.60
CA LYS A 10 -13.31 2.25 -3.88
C LYS A 10 -14.26 1.04 -3.90
N GLY A 11 -14.91 0.73 -2.77
CA GLY A 11 -15.86 -0.38 -2.68
C GLY A 11 -15.22 -1.77 -2.71
N TYR A 12 -13.91 -1.88 -2.46
CA TYR A 12 -13.23 -3.17 -2.48
C TYR A 12 -13.26 -3.88 -1.13
N THR A 13 -13.43 -5.20 -1.14
CA THR A 13 -13.12 -6.07 0.00
C THR A 13 -11.61 -6.32 0.09
N GLN A 14 -11.14 -6.81 1.25
CA GLN A 14 -9.73 -7.16 1.42
C GLN A 14 -9.30 -8.28 0.44
N GLU A 15 -10.17 -9.26 0.20
CA GLU A 15 -9.95 -10.37 -0.73
C GLU A 15 -9.89 -9.91 -2.18
N GLN A 16 -10.67 -8.89 -2.55
CA GLN A 16 -10.61 -8.33 -3.90
C GLN A 16 -9.28 -7.62 -4.12
N VAL A 17 -8.81 -6.83 -3.16
CA VAL A 17 -7.49 -6.17 -3.28
C VAL A 17 -6.36 -7.19 -3.33
N ALA A 18 -6.37 -8.19 -2.45
CA ALA A 18 -5.35 -9.24 -2.43
C ALA A 18 -5.27 -9.98 -3.78
N ARG A 19 -6.43 -10.31 -4.38
CA ARG A 19 -6.50 -10.92 -5.72
C ARG A 19 -5.99 -10.00 -6.83
N ASN A 20 -6.36 -8.72 -6.82
CA ASN A 20 -5.87 -7.75 -7.82
C ASN A 20 -4.35 -7.54 -7.75
N LEU A 21 -3.76 -7.67 -6.57
CA LEU A 21 -2.32 -7.53 -6.35
C LEU A 21 -1.53 -8.83 -6.53
N ASP A 22 -2.22 -9.97 -6.73
CA ASP A 22 -1.65 -11.30 -6.76
C ASP A 22 -0.84 -11.63 -5.48
N ILE A 23 -1.45 -11.34 -4.32
CA ILE A 23 -0.88 -11.65 -3.00
C ILE A 23 -1.90 -12.40 -2.12
N THR A 24 -1.41 -13.03 -1.06
CA THR A 24 -2.30 -13.66 -0.08
C THR A 24 -3.12 -12.61 0.69
N LEU A 25 -4.34 -12.97 1.10
CA LEU A 25 -5.18 -12.12 1.94
C LEU A 25 -4.45 -11.70 3.23
N ARG A 26 -3.73 -12.64 3.85
CA ARG A 26 -2.93 -12.38 5.06
C ARG A 26 -1.86 -11.31 4.81
N HIS A 27 -1.17 -11.36 3.67
CA HIS A 27 -0.17 -10.36 3.33
C HIS A 27 -0.82 -8.98 3.16
N TYR A 28 -1.95 -8.90 2.45
CA TYR A 28 -2.70 -7.65 2.34
C TYR A 28 -3.16 -7.11 3.70
N GLN A 29 -3.67 -7.97 4.59
CA GLN A 29 -4.07 -7.59 5.94
C GLN A 29 -2.89 -7.04 6.75
N TYR A 30 -1.69 -7.62 6.64
CA TYR A 30 -0.51 -7.06 7.29
C TYR A 30 -0.13 -5.68 6.75
N ILE A 31 -0.28 -5.46 5.44
CA ILE A 31 -0.07 -4.14 4.82
C ILE A 31 -1.12 -3.14 5.33
N GLU A 32 -2.42 -3.49 5.32
CA GLU A 32 -3.50 -2.59 5.75
C GLU A 32 -3.45 -2.22 7.22
N HIS A 33 -2.95 -3.13 8.06
CA HIS A 33 -2.73 -2.87 9.48
C HIS A 33 -1.34 -2.30 9.81
N GLU A 34 -0.59 -1.84 8.79
CA GLU A 34 0.74 -1.21 8.93
C GLU A 34 1.77 -2.10 9.65
N LYS A 35 1.58 -3.42 9.62
CA LYS A 35 2.50 -4.40 10.23
C LYS A 35 3.68 -4.72 9.34
N VAL A 36 3.53 -4.51 8.02
CA VAL A 36 4.54 -4.76 7.01
C VAL A 36 4.46 -3.68 5.93
N THR A 37 5.60 -3.07 5.61
CA THR A 37 5.73 -2.20 4.44
C THR A 37 5.80 -3.05 3.18
N PRO A 38 4.92 -2.85 2.18
CA PRO A 38 4.99 -3.59 0.93
C PRO A 38 6.25 -3.21 0.15
N ASN A 39 6.71 -4.11 -0.73
CA ASN A 39 7.74 -3.72 -1.70
C ASN A 39 7.18 -2.66 -2.67
N VAL A 40 8.09 -1.96 -3.36
CA VAL A 40 7.76 -0.85 -4.27
C VAL A 40 6.72 -1.26 -5.31
N LEU A 41 6.83 -2.45 -5.91
CA LEU A 41 5.89 -2.91 -6.93
C LEU A 41 4.47 -3.11 -6.40
N ILE A 42 4.33 -3.76 -5.24
CA ILE A 42 3.02 -3.93 -4.57
C ILE A 42 2.46 -2.56 -4.18
N GLY A 43 3.31 -1.67 -3.66
CA GLY A 43 2.90 -0.32 -3.28
C GLY A 43 2.36 0.50 -4.45
N LEU A 44 3.06 0.47 -5.59
CA LEU A 44 2.62 1.15 -6.80
C LEU A 44 1.32 0.56 -7.37
N LYS A 45 1.20 -0.78 -7.41
CA LYS A 45 -0.04 -1.44 -7.85
C LYS A 45 -1.22 -1.09 -6.95
N LEU A 46 -1.00 -1.01 -5.64
CA LEU A 46 -2.03 -0.64 -4.68
C LEU A 46 -2.45 0.82 -4.83
N ALA A 47 -1.49 1.73 -5.00
CA ALA A 47 -1.73 3.13 -5.30
C ALA A 47 -2.54 3.29 -6.61
N GLN A 48 -2.18 2.55 -7.66
CA GLN A 48 -2.91 2.52 -8.92
C GLN A 48 -4.34 2.00 -8.76
N LEU A 49 -4.52 0.85 -8.07
CA LEU A 49 -5.84 0.25 -7.83
C LEU A 49 -6.75 1.17 -7.02
N LEU A 50 -6.18 1.92 -6.08
CA LEU A 50 -6.92 2.85 -5.24
C LEU A 50 -7.05 4.26 -5.85
N GLU A 51 -6.41 4.51 -7.01
CA GLU A 51 -6.30 5.82 -7.67
C GLU A 51 -5.83 6.92 -6.70
N VAL A 52 -4.78 6.62 -5.94
CA VAL A 52 -4.17 7.54 -4.98
C VAL A 52 -2.68 7.65 -5.28
N ASP A 53 -2.13 8.84 -5.13
CA ASP A 53 -0.69 9.04 -5.24
C ASP A 53 0.06 8.16 -4.21
N PRO A 54 1.08 7.38 -4.61
CA PRO A 54 1.76 6.45 -3.71
C PRO A 54 2.43 7.16 -2.52
N PHE A 55 2.88 8.41 -2.66
CA PHE A 55 3.45 9.21 -1.57
C PHE A 55 2.39 9.74 -0.59
N ILE A 56 1.13 9.78 -1.00
CA ILE A 56 0.00 10.01 -0.07
C ILE A 56 -0.31 8.72 0.71
N LEU A 57 -0.18 7.57 0.06
CA LEU A 57 -0.50 6.25 0.64
C LEU A 57 0.57 5.80 1.65
N TYR A 58 1.84 6.07 1.36
CA TYR A 58 2.99 5.70 2.17
C TYR A 58 3.71 6.96 2.62
N ARG A 59 3.63 7.29 3.92
CA ARG A 59 4.46 8.36 4.49
C ARG A 59 5.91 7.87 4.54
N ILE A 60 6.75 8.46 3.71
CA ILE A 60 8.19 8.24 3.79
C ILE A 60 8.70 9.06 4.97
N ASP A 61 9.30 8.40 5.96
CA ASP A 61 10.03 9.10 7.02
C ASP A 61 11.29 9.71 6.39
N PRO A 62 11.51 11.04 6.46
CA PRO A 62 12.69 11.69 5.90
C PRO A 62 14.03 11.12 6.43
N SER A 63 14.02 10.48 7.60
CA SER A 63 15.19 9.81 8.16
C SER A 63 15.59 8.53 7.42
N GLU A 64 14.67 7.93 6.63
CA GLU A 64 14.92 6.76 5.78
C GLU A 64 15.47 7.14 4.40
N THR A 65 15.32 8.39 3.96
CA THR A 65 15.87 8.92 2.70
C THR A 65 17.37 9.23 2.76
N LYS A 66 18.18 8.40 3.42
CA LYS A 66 19.64 8.47 3.31
C LYS A 66 20.08 8.01 1.92
N ILE A 67 19.85 8.83 0.92
CA ILE A 67 20.49 8.75 -0.39
C ILE A 67 21.97 8.98 -0.10
N LYS A 68 22.76 7.91 -0.02
CA LYS A 68 24.22 8.03 -0.10
C LYS A 68 24.52 8.60 -1.49
N PRO A 69 25.13 9.79 -1.61
CA PRO A 69 25.61 10.24 -2.90
C PRO A 69 26.63 9.21 -3.41
N SER A 70 26.45 8.81 -4.67
CA SER A 70 27.39 7.96 -5.41
C SER A 70 28.70 8.72 -5.68
#